data_AF-A0A8J5JRR3-F1
#
_entry.id   AF-A0A8J5JRR3-F1
#
_cell.length_a   1.000
_cell.length_b   1.000
_cell.length_c   1.000
_cell.angle_alpha   90.00
_cell.angle_beta   90.00
_cell.angle_gamma   90.00
#
_symmetry.space_group_name_H-M   'P 1'
#
loop_
_entity.id
_entity.type
_entity.pdbx_description
1 polymer ?
#
loop_
_entity_poly.entity_id
_entity_poly.type
_entity_poly.pdbx_seq_one_letter_code
_entity_poly.pdbx_strand_id
1 'polypeptide(L)'
;MAGGEWSHNGVGEDGAVEEEERGSGLRLPLARVKRIMKCDPDLNLASQDAVYLVARATELFVESLVQESYQYTVHSRKKTVSRRDVDNSIEAIEALAFLEGALE
;
A
#
# COMPACT_ATOMS: atom_id res chain seq x y z
N MET A 1 -9.14 -57.07 0.69
CA MET A 1 -10.38 -56.36 1.08
C MET A 1 -10.15 -55.75 2.46
N ALA A 2 -10.26 -54.41 2.55
CA ALA A 2 -10.45 -53.53 3.72
C ALA A 2 -9.60 -53.77 4.98
N GLY A 3 -9.02 -52.79 5.66
CA GLY A 3 -8.93 -51.33 5.62
C GLY A 3 -7.73 -51.00 6.54
N GLY A 4 -7.04 -49.86 6.42
CA GLY A 4 -7.55 -48.58 6.89
C GLY A 4 -7.72 -48.64 8.42
N GLU A 5 -7.19 -47.77 9.28
CA GLU A 5 -6.55 -46.49 9.12
C GLU A 5 -5.89 -46.19 10.48
N TRP A 6 -4.72 -45.57 10.46
CA TRP A 6 -4.19 -44.92 11.65
C TRP A 6 -5.09 -43.71 11.93
N SER A 7 -5.90 -43.76 12.99
CA SER A 7 -6.57 -42.56 13.49
C SER A 7 -5.64 -41.85 14.48
N HIS A 8 -4.72 -41.06 13.92
CA HIS A 8 -4.18 -39.89 14.63
C HIS A 8 -5.32 -38.87 14.72
N ASN A 9 -5.78 -38.62 15.94
CA ASN A 9 -6.82 -37.63 16.19
C ASN A 9 -6.22 -36.23 15.98
N GLY A 10 -6.52 -35.64 14.83
CA GLY A 10 -6.30 -34.24 14.55
C GLY A 10 -7.43 -33.39 15.14
N VAL A 11 -7.05 -32.42 15.96
CA VAL A 11 -7.74 -31.15 16.15
C VAL A 11 -6.57 -30.15 16.12
N GLY A 12 -6.24 -29.56 14.97
CA GLY A 12 -7.01 -28.48 14.36
C GLY A 12 -6.54 -27.17 14.99
N GLU A 13 -5.26 -26.84 14.79
CA GLU A 13 -4.86 -25.60 14.09
C GLU A 13 -5.39 -24.34 14.81
N ASP A 14 -4.74 -24.00 15.92
CA ASP A 14 -4.62 -22.62 16.34
C ASP A 14 -4.01 -21.87 15.14
N GLY A 15 -4.86 -21.17 14.40
CA GLY A 15 -4.45 -20.30 13.31
C GLY A 15 -3.45 -19.30 13.85
N ALA A 16 -2.18 -19.61 13.68
CA ALA A 16 -1.12 -18.62 13.71
C ALA A 16 -1.57 -17.56 12.70
N VAL A 17 -2.02 -16.42 13.22
CA VAL A 17 -1.94 -15.18 12.48
C VAL A 17 -0.48 -15.09 12.07
N GLU A 18 -0.21 -15.39 10.81
CA GLU A 18 1.05 -15.11 10.18
C GLU A 18 1.22 -13.61 10.35
N GLU A 19 1.95 -13.20 11.39
CA GLU A 19 2.57 -11.89 11.44
C GLU A 19 3.45 -11.85 10.20
N GLU A 20 2.86 -11.34 9.12
CA GLU A 20 3.57 -10.94 7.94
C GLU A 20 4.72 -10.08 8.46
N GLU A 21 5.93 -10.63 8.42
CA GLU A 21 7.19 -9.92 8.67
C GLU A 21 7.29 -8.82 7.59
N ARG A 22 6.49 -7.77 7.77
CA ARG A 22 6.53 -6.53 7.02
C ARG A 22 7.86 -5.92 7.43
N GLY A 23 8.84 -6.10 6.56
CA GLY A 23 10.25 -5.79 6.76
C GLY A 23 10.51 -4.67 7.75
N SER A 24 11.41 -4.95 8.68
CA SER A 24 11.71 -4.26 9.95
C SER A 24 12.17 -2.79 9.88
N GLY A 25 11.61 -1.98 8.97
CA GLY A 25 11.82 -0.54 8.89
C GLY A 25 11.07 0.09 7.72
N LEU A 26 10.76 1.39 7.87
CA LEU A 26 10.28 2.21 6.75
C LEU A 26 11.38 2.35 5.68
N ARG A 27 11.00 2.26 4.41
CA ARG A 27 11.87 2.53 3.26
C ARG A 27 12.00 4.02 3.00
N LEU A 28 10.98 4.80 3.34
CA LEU A 28 10.99 6.24 3.17
C LEU A 28 11.82 6.95 4.26
N PRO A 29 12.72 7.88 3.89
CA PRO A 29 13.52 8.61 4.87
C PRO A 29 12.66 9.61 5.67
N LEU A 30 12.49 9.37 6.97
CA LEU A 30 11.66 10.19 7.86
C LEU A 30 12.01 11.69 7.83
N ALA A 31 13.29 12.04 7.72
CA ALA A 31 13.71 13.44 7.63
C ALA A 31 13.15 14.15 6.37
N ARG A 32 13.03 13.42 5.25
CA ARG A 32 12.42 13.94 4.02
C ARG A 32 10.92 14.11 4.19
N VAL A 33 10.26 13.11 4.76
CA VAL A 33 8.81 13.14 5.03
C VAL A 33 8.47 14.33 5.91
N LYS A 34 9.18 14.51 7.04
CA LYS A 34 9.00 15.66 7.93
C LYS A 34 9.20 17.00 7.22
N ARG A 35 10.19 17.10 6.32
CA ARG A 35 10.43 18.33 5.56
C ARG A 35 9.28 18.65 4.61
N ILE A 36 8.71 17.65 3.94
CA ILE A 36 7.54 17.83 3.05
C ILE A 36 6.31 18.23 3.87
N MET A 37 6.07 17.59 5.01
CA MET A 37 4.97 17.98 5.91
C MET A 37 5.07 19.46 6.30
N LYS A 38 6.28 19.94 6.62
CA LYS A 38 6.56 21.35 6.97
C LYS A 38 6.51 22.35 5.81
N CYS A 39 6.23 21.90 4.58
CA CYS A 39 5.93 22.84 3.49
C CYS A 39 4.57 23.52 3.71
N ASP A 40 3.69 22.94 4.53
CA ASP A 40 2.47 23.58 4.99
C ASP A 40 2.81 24.68 6.03
N PRO A 41 2.50 25.96 5.76
CA PRO A 41 2.80 27.07 6.66
C PRO A 41 2.04 26.99 7.99
N ASP A 42 0.91 26.29 8.04
CA ASP A 42 0.07 26.15 9.24
C ASP A 42 0.55 24.99 10.13
N LEU A 43 1.48 24.15 9.65
CA LEU A 43 2.04 23.03 10.42
C LEU A 43 3.18 23.48 11.36
N ASN A 44 2.81 23.88 12.57
CA ASN A 44 3.77 24.32 13.60
C ASN A 44 4.65 23.18 14.16
N LEU A 45 4.07 22.02 14.49
CA LEU A 45 4.77 20.91 15.11
C LEU A 45 4.36 19.57 14.47
N ALA A 46 5.33 18.70 14.25
CA ALA A 46 5.11 17.31 13.83
C ALA A 46 5.87 16.37 14.77
N SER A 47 5.14 15.54 15.52
CA SER A 47 5.72 14.52 16.40
C SER A 47 6.40 13.42 15.60
N GLN A 48 7.30 12.66 16.23
CA GLN A 48 7.99 11.55 15.56
C GLN A 48 6.99 10.48 15.08
N ASP A 49 5.99 10.16 15.88
CA ASP A 49 4.96 9.17 15.55
C ASP A 49 4.10 9.61 14.36
N ALA A 50 3.73 10.89 14.29
CA ALA A 50 3.00 11.42 13.14
C ALA A 50 3.82 11.31 11.84
N VAL A 51 5.11 11.64 11.90
CA VAL A 51 6.01 11.50 10.73
C VAL A 51 6.15 10.02 10.34
N TYR A 52 6.24 9.12 11.31
CA TYR A 52 6.32 7.67 11.07
C TYR A 52 5.04 7.14 10.40
N LEU A 53 3.86 7.51 10.91
CA LEU A 53 2.58 7.10 10.34
C LEU A 53 2.38 7.63 8.92
N VAL A 54 2.72 8.90 8.66
CA VAL A 54 2.65 9.47 7.31
C VAL A 54 3.58 8.75 6.35
N ALA A 55 4.80 8.40 6.79
CA ALA A 55 5.72 7.62 5.99
C ALA A 55 5.14 6.22 5.66
N ARG A 56 4.57 5.53 6.65
CA ARG A 56 3.94 4.23 6.43
C ARG A 56 2.73 4.31 5.50
N ALA A 57 1.88 5.31 5.71
CA ALA A 57 0.71 5.56 4.88
C ALA A 57 1.11 5.87 3.43
N THR A 58 2.22 6.60 3.23
CA THR A 58 2.73 6.92 1.89
C THR A 58 3.21 5.67 1.16
N GLU A 59 3.86 4.72 1.85
CA GLU A 59 4.24 3.43 1.25
C GLU A 59 3.02 2.63 0.79
N LEU A 60 2.00 2.52 1.66
CA LEU A 60 0.75 1.83 1.34
C LEU A 60 -0.02 2.53 0.21
N PHE A 61 0.00 3.87 0.20
CA PHE A 61 -0.61 4.67 -0.85
C PHE A 61 0.05 4.42 -2.21
N VAL A 62 1.38 4.36 -2.28
CA VAL A 62 2.09 4.07 -3.53
C VAL A 62 1.75 2.66 -4.03
N GLU A 63 1.70 1.67 -3.14
CA GLU A 63 1.31 0.31 -3.50
C GLU A 63 -0.12 0.26 -4.05
N SER A 64 -1.08 0.88 -3.35
CA SER A 64 -2.47 0.96 -3.78
C SER A 64 -2.63 1.68 -5.12
N LEU A 65 -2.00 2.85 -5.29
CA LEU A 65 -2.06 3.61 -6.53
C LEU A 65 -1.54 2.80 -7.72
N VAL A 66 -0.43 2.08 -7.53
CA VAL A 66 0.15 1.23 -8.58
C VAL A 66 -0.77 0.05 -8.90
N GLN A 67 -1.39 -0.57 -7.90
CA GLN A 67 -2.34 -1.67 -8.11
C GLN A 67 -3.55 -1.22 -8.94
N GLU A 68 -4.12 -0.07 -8.63
CA GLU A 68 -5.25 0.51 -9.37
C GLU A 68 -4.84 0.89 -10.81
N SER A 69 -3.70 1.58 -10.96
CA SER A 69 -3.15 1.94 -12.28
C SER A 69 -2.82 0.72 -13.14
N TYR A 70 -2.36 -0.35 -12.51
CA TYR A 70 -2.03 -1.58 -13.23
C TYR A 70 -3.28 -2.27 -13.79
N GLN A 71 -4.46 -2.11 -13.17
CA GLN A 71 -5.69 -2.63 -13.76
C GLN A 71 -5.89 -2.05 -15.17
N TYR A 72 -5.78 -0.74 -15.36
CA TYR A 72 -5.92 -0.11 -16.69
C TYR A 72 -4.86 -0.57 -17.69
N THR A 73 -3.65 -0.83 -17.21
CA THR A 73 -2.54 -1.37 -18.01
C THR A 73 -2.91 -2.74 -18.59
N VAL A 74 -3.42 -3.64 -17.75
CA VAL A 74 -3.82 -5.00 -18.12
C VAL A 74 -5.06 -4.98 -19.02
N HIS A 75 -6.06 -4.13 -18.72
CA HIS A 75 -7.24 -3.95 -19.58
C HIS A 75 -6.85 -3.48 -20.99
N SER A 76 -5.78 -2.67 -21.10
CA SER A 76 -5.21 -2.23 -22.37
C SER A 76 -4.26 -3.26 -23.02
N ARG A 77 -4.14 -4.47 -22.47
CA ARG A 77 -3.24 -5.56 -22.90
C ARG A 77 -1.76 -5.15 -22.96
N LYS A 78 -1.35 -4.21 -22.11
CA LYS A 78 0.05 -3.77 -21.96
C LYS A 78 0.70 -4.46 -20.77
N LYS A 79 2.03 -4.39 -20.70
CA LYS A 79 2.84 -4.90 -19.57
C LYS A 79 3.61 -3.79 -18.83
N THR A 80 3.50 -2.56 -19.31
CA THR A 80 4.21 -1.40 -18.77
C THR A 80 3.17 -0.36 -18.41
N VAL A 81 3.16 0.05 -17.14
CA VAL A 81 2.29 1.13 -16.65
C VAL A 81 2.70 2.43 -17.32
N SER A 82 1.72 3.12 -17.90
CA SER A 82 1.90 4.43 -18.52
C SER A 82 1.22 5.52 -17.69
N ARG A 83 1.61 6.78 -17.87
CA ARG A 83 0.98 7.93 -17.18
C ARG A 83 -0.55 7.93 -17.35
N ARG A 84 -1.03 7.61 -18.55
CA ARG A 84 -2.46 7.51 -18.85
C ARG A 84 -3.19 6.50 -17.96
N ASP A 85 -2.53 5.41 -17.55
CA ASP A 85 -3.14 4.42 -16.68
C ASP A 85 -3.32 4.95 -15.25
N VAL A 86 -2.38 5.79 -14.80
CA VAL A 86 -2.48 6.53 -13.53
C VAL A 86 -3.57 7.59 -13.61
N ASP A 87 -3.62 8.38 -14.69
CA ASP A 87 -4.64 9.41 -14.91
C ASP A 87 -6.06 8.79 -14.86
N ASN A 88 -6.28 7.67 -15.57
CA ASN A 88 -7.55 6.95 -15.55
C ASN A 88 -7.92 6.45 -14.13
N SER A 89 -6.93 6.12 -13.30
CA SER A 89 -7.17 5.65 -11.94
C SER A 89 -7.60 6.79 -11.03
N ILE A 90 -6.97 7.96 -11.19
CA ILE A 90 -7.35 9.19 -10.48
C ILE A 90 -8.78 9.58 -10.83
N GLU A 91 -9.15 9.56 -12.11
CA GLU A 91 -10.50 9.90 -12.58
C GLU A 91 -11.58 8.93 -12.08
N ALA A 92 -11.25 7.65 -11.89
CA ALA A 92 -12.22 6.62 -11.54
C ALA A 92 -12.44 6.43 -10.04
N ILE A 93 -11.48 6.84 -9.20
CA ILE A 93 -11.48 6.55 -7.77
C ILE A 93 -11.58 7.86 -7.00
N GLU A 94 -12.73 8.11 -6.37
CA GLU A 94 -13.02 9.34 -5.62
C GLU A 94 -11.96 9.64 -4.54
N ALA A 95 -11.45 8.60 -3.87
CA ALA A 95 -10.40 8.74 -2.85
C ALA A 95 -9.06 9.27 -3.41
N LEU A 96 -8.87 9.21 -4.74
CA LEU A 96 -7.69 9.74 -5.44
C LEU A 96 -7.91 11.14 -6.02
N ALA A 97 -9.10 11.74 -5.90
CA ALA A 97 -9.43 13.04 -6.50
C ALA A 97 -8.50 14.19 -6.05
N PHE A 98 -7.86 14.07 -4.88
CA PHE A 98 -6.85 15.04 -4.42
C PHE A 98 -5.60 15.12 -5.32
N LEU A 99 -5.43 14.16 -6.25
CA LEU A 99 -4.35 14.11 -7.24
C LEU A 99 -4.73 14.74 -8.59
N GLU A 100 -5.97 15.19 -8.77
CA GLU A 100 -6.39 15.88 -9.99
C GLU A 100 -5.51 17.12 -10.23
N GLY A 101 -4.97 17.25 -11.44
CA GLY A 101 -4.04 18.33 -11.80
C GLY A 101 -2.61 18.19 -11.25
N ALA A 102 -2.33 17.21 -10.37
CA ALA A 102 -1.01 17.07 -9.74
C ALA A 102 0.08 16.52 -10.68
N LEU A 103 -0.31 15.89 -11.80
CA LEU A 103 0.60 15.21 -12.73
C LEU A 103 0.80 15.93 -14.07
N GLU A 104 0.23 17.13 -14.24
CA GLU A 104 0.28 17.95 -15.48
C GLU A 104 1.70 18.37 -15.92
#